data_AF-A0A937YZ61-F1
#
_entry.id   AF-A0A937YZ61-F1
#
_cell.length_a   1.000
_cell.length_b   1.000
_cell.length_c   1.000
_cell.angle_alpha   90.00
_cell.angle_beta   90.00
_cell.angle_gamma   90.00
#
_symmetry.space_group_name_H-M   'P 1'
#
loop_
_entity.id
_entity.type
_entity.pdbx_description
1 polymer ?
#
loop_
_entity_poly.entity_id
_entity_poly.type
_entity_poly.pdbx_seq_one_letter_code
_entity_poly.pdbx_strand_id
1 'polypeptide(L)'
;MQELTDMLRQQQQLLDRTLRRQQGQKGQRGRQGQRDQQGRQGQGEKPGEGEEAMAQESRALNQLSQGLRGLAEQLARQQGGGQRQGEAGEERATDPLGRPLPLGGMDTSRVKIPDQSDLQWAREILDELRRRAGELSRPFLERDYIDRLLRRF
;
A
#
# COMPACT_ATOMS: atom_id res chain seq x y z
N MET A 1 -20.24 5.74 33.69
CA MET A 1 -20.25 4.27 33.42
C MET A 1 -21.28 3.82 32.38
N GLN A 2 -22.34 4.59 32.07
CA GLN A 2 -23.33 4.18 31.06
C GLN A 2 -22.90 4.47 29.60
N GLU A 3 -22.21 5.59 29.35
CA GLU A 3 -21.77 5.97 27.99
C GLU A 3 -20.76 5.00 27.36
N LEU A 4 -19.90 4.37 28.17
CA LEU A 4 -18.94 3.37 27.68
C LEU A 4 -19.66 2.11 27.20
N THR A 5 -20.74 1.73 27.88
CA THR A 5 -21.57 0.58 27.53
C THR A 5 -22.31 0.85 26.22
N ASP A 6 -22.82 2.07 26.04
CA ASP A 6 -23.50 2.48 24.79
C ASP A 6 -22.54 2.54 23.60
N MET A 7 -21.32 3.04 23.82
CA MET A 7 -20.26 3.06 22.80
C MET A 7 -19.84 1.65 22.38
N LEU A 8 -19.69 0.72 23.33
CA LEU A 8 -19.40 -0.69 23.04
C LEU A 8 -20.52 -1.36 22.23
N ARG A 9 -21.78 -1.04 22.55
CA ARG A 9 -22.94 -1.56 21.83
C ARG A 9 -23.00 -1.03 20.40
N GLN A 10 -22.66 0.24 20.21
CA GLN A 10 -22.59 0.88 18.90
C GLN A 10 -21.46 0.30 18.04
N GLN A 11 -20.29 0.03 18.64
CA GLN A 11 -19.17 -0.62 17.96
C GLN A 11 -19.55 -2.02 17.46
N GLN A 12 -20.23 -2.82 18.28
CA GLN A 12 -20.66 -4.16 17.88
C GLN A 12 -21.68 -4.13 16.73
N GLN A 13 -22.62 -3.18 16.74
CA GLN A 13 -23.57 -3.00 15.64
C GLN A 13 -22.90 -2.61 14.31
N LEU A 14 -21.84 -1.80 14.37
CA LEU A 14 -21.08 -1.40 13.19
C LEU A 14 -20.31 -2.58 12.60
N LEU A 15 -19.70 -3.41 13.46
CA LEU A 15 -18.99 -4.62 13.02
C LEU A 15 -19.95 -5.60 12.33
N ASP A 16 -21.11 -5.89 12.93
CA ASP A 16 -22.13 -6.77 12.34
C ASP A 16 -22.62 -6.29 10.97
N ARG A 17 -22.85 -4.97 10.85
CA ARG A 17 -23.29 -4.37 9.58
C ARG A 17 -22.23 -4.50 8.48
N THR A 18 -20.96 -4.42 8.87
CA THR A 18 -19.82 -4.52 7.95
C THR A 18 -19.59 -5.96 7.50
N LEU A 19 -19.68 -6.91 8.43
CA LEU A 19 -19.59 -8.35 8.16
C LEU A 19 -20.72 -8.82 7.22
N ARG A 20 -21.97 -8.38 7.44
CA ARG A 20 -23.11 -8.76 6.60
C ARG A 20 -23.02 -8.19 5.18
N ARG A 21 -22.49 -6.97 5.03
CA ARG A 21 -22.22 -6.35 3.72
C ARG A 21 -21.13 -7.10 2.95
N GLN A 22 -20.07 -7.51 3.63
CA GLN A 22 -18.96 -8.23 3.02
C GLN A 22 -19.36 -9.65 2.59
N GLN A 23 -20.16 -10.37 3.39
CA GLN A 23 -20.68 -11.68 3.01
C GLN A 23 -21.69 -11.59 1.86
N GLY A 24 -22.55 -10.57 1.81
CA GLY A 24 -23.47 -10.33 0.69
C GLY A 24 -22.76 -10.08 -0.65
N GLN A 25 -21.62 -9.37 -0.63
CA GLN A 25 -20.83 -9.12 -1.84
C GLN A 25 -20.04 -10.36 -2.31
N LYS A 26 -19.55 -11.21 -1.40
CA LYS A 26 -18.89 -12.47 -1.76
C LYS A 26 -19.86 -13.48 -2.39
N GLY A 27 -21.11 -13.53 -1.92
CA GLY A 27 -22.15 -14.42 -2.48
C GLY A 27 -22.57 -14.08 -3.93
N GLN A 28 -22.52 -12.80 -4.32
CA GLN A 28 -22.87 -12.38 -5.68
C GLN A 28 -21.67 -12.46 -6.65
N ARG A 29 -20.45 -12.17 -6.19
CA ARG A 29 -19.23 -12.29 -7.02
C ARG A 29 -18.88 -13.75 -7.37
N GLY A 30 -19.21 -14.70 -6.51
CA GLY A 30 -18.99 -16.13 -6.74
C GLY A 30 -19.88 -16.75 -7.83
N ARG A 31 -21.08 -16.19 -8.08
CA ARG A 31 -22.00 -16.68 -9.12
C ARG A 31 -21.79 -16.05 -10.48
N GLN A 32 -21.25 -14.82 -10.54
CA GLN A 32 -21.04 -14.12 -11.82
C GLN A 32 -19.68 -14.47 -12.45
N GLY A 33 -18.63 -14.71 -11.65
CA GLY A 33 -17.29 -15.05 -12.17
C GLY A 33 -17.13 -16.44 -12.81
N GLN A 34 -18.14 -17.32 -12.71
CA GLN A 34 -18.13 -18.63 -13.37
C GLN A 34 -18.80 -18.63 -14.75
N ARG A 35 -19.60 -17.61 -15.10
CA ARG A 35 -20.28 -17.57 -16.41
C ARG A 35 -19.45 -16.93 -17.52
N ASP A 36 -18.50 -16.07 -17.17
CA ASP A 36 -17.66 -15.36 -18.15
C ASP A 36 -16.43 -16.17 -18.61
N GLN A 37 -16.13 -17.31 -17.96
CA GLN A 37 -14.98 -18.15 -18.31
C GLN A 37 -15.26 -19.19 -19.40
N GLN A 38 -16.51 -19.34 -19.88
CA GLN A 38 -16.87 -20.36 -20.87
C GLN A 38 -17.03 -19.82 -22.31
N GLY A 39 -16.83 -18.52 -22.54
CA GLY A 39 -17.09 -17.86 -23.83
C GLY A 39 -15.87 -17.35 -24.61
N ARG A 40 -14.64 -17.54 -24.12
CA ARG A 40 -13.42 -17.04 -24.79
C ARG A 40 -12.45 -18.16 -25.17
N GLN A 41 -12.97 -19.23 -25.78
CA GLN A 41 -12.17 -20.04 -26.70
C GLN A 41 -12.33 -19.42 -28.09
N GLY A 42 -11.40 -18.53 -28.44
CA GLY A 42 -11.46 -17.81 -29.70
C GLY A 42 -10.23 -16.99 -29.97
N GLN A 43 -9.20 -17.68 -30.46
CA GLN A 43 -8.15 -17.19 -31.36
C GLN A 43 -6.99 -16.37 -30.74
N GLY A 44 -5.78 -16.95 -30.89
CA GLY A 44 -4.49 -16.27 -30.79
C GLY A 44 -4.07 -15.92 -29.36
N GLU A 45 -2.87 -16.16 -28.85
CA GLU A 45 -1.56 -16.37 -29.42
C GLU A 45 -0.70 -17.08 -28.35
N LYS A 46 0.16 -17.99 -28.80
CA LYS A 46 1.34 -18.62 -28.17
C LYS A 46 1.59 -18.38 -26.65
N PRO A 47 1.57 -19.44 -25.81
CA PRO A 47 2.13 -19.41 -24.46
C PRO A 47 3.66 -19.54 -24.56
N GLY A 48 4.43 -18.70 -23.86
CA GLY A 48 5.89 -18.83 -23.95
C GLY A 48 6.71 -18.11 -22.89
N GLU A 49 6.54 -16.80 -22.68
CA GLU A 49 7.59 -16.05 -21.95
C GLU A 49 7.05 -15.02 -20.93
N GLY A 50 5.81 -14.54 -21.09
CA GLY A 50 5.21 -13.56 -20.17
C GLY A 50 4.62 -14.15 -18.88
N GLU A 51 4.07 -15.38 -18.95
CA GLU A 51 3.42 -16.03 -17.81
C GLU A 51 4.43 -16.47 -16.74
N GLU A 52 5.64 -16.87 -17.14
CA GLU A 52 6.69 -17.30 -16.21
C GLU A 52 7.28 -16.12 -15.43
N ALA A 53 7.46 -14.95 -16.06
CA ALA A 53 7.94 -13.74 -15.39
C ALA A 53 6.94 -13.22 -14.35
N MET A 54 5.65 -13.17 -14.70
CA MET A 54 4.58 -12.80 -13.76
C MET A 54 4.40 -13.83 -12.63
N ALA A 55 4.63 -15.12 -12.92
CA ALA A 55 4.62 -16.17 -11.90
C ALA A 55 5.80 -16.06 -10.92
N GLN A 56 6.95 -15.51 -11.33
CA GLN A 56 8.09 -15.26 -10.44
C GLN A 56 7.86 -14.03 -9.55
N GLU A 57 7.30 -12.95 -10.11
CA GLU A 57 6.96 -11.74 -9.35
C GLU A 57 5.91 -12.02 -8.26
N SER A 58 4.86 -12.79 -8.60
CA SER A 58 3.84 -13.18 -7.62
C SER A 58 4.39 -14.07 -6.50
N ARG A 59 5.41 -14.91 -6.76
CA ARG A 59 6.10 -15.68 -5.73
C ARG A 59 6.93 -14.79 -4.81
N ALA A 60 7.65 -13.81 -5.36
CA ALA A 60 8.46 -12.88 -4.56
C ALA A 60 7.57 -12.00 -3.66
N LEU A 61 6.45 -11.49 -4.18
CA LEU A 61 5.49 -10.71 -3.39
C LEU A 61 4.83 -11.53 -2.28
N ASN A 62 4.54 -12.81 -2.54
CA ASN A 62 4.03 -13.72 -1.51
C ASN A 62 5.06 -14.00 -0.41
N GLN A 63 6.33 -14.20 -0.77
CA GLN A 63 7.41 -14.40 0.21
C GLN A 63 7.63 -13.16 1.08
N LEU A 64 7.62 -11.97 0.47
CA LEU A 64 7.72 -10.71 1.21
C LEU A 64 6.55 -10.55 2.17
N SER A 65 5.32 -10.80 1.70
CA SER A 65 4.11 -10.71 2.52
C SER A 65 4.13 -11.66 3.72
N GLN A 66 4.67 -12.88 3.53
CA GLN A 66 4.86 -13.85 4.61
C GLN A 66 5.93 -13.39 5.61
N GLY A 67 7.04 -12.82 5.12
CA GLY A 67 8.10 -12.25 5.97
C GLY A 67 7.60 -11.10 6.84
N LEU A 68 6.84 -10.17 6.25
CA LEU A 68 6.22 -9.05 6.97
C LEU A 68 5.23 -9.52 8.04
N ARG A 69 4.47 -10.59 7.76
CA ARG A 69 3.54 -11.18 8.75
C ARG A 69 4.28 -11.77 9.94
N GLY A 70 5.37 -12.49 9.71
CA GLY A 70 6.21 -13.03 10.79
C GLY A 70 6.83 -11.93 11.66
N LEU A 71 7.29 -10.84 11.02
CA LEU A 71 7.80 -9.66 11.72
C LEU A 71 6.72 -8.97 12.55
N ALA A 72 5.51 -8.81 12.01
CA ALA A 72 4.37 -8.25 12.72
C ALA A 72 3.97 -9.11 13.93
N GLU A 73 3.97 -10.44 13.79
CA GLU A 73 3.70 -11.37 14.89
C GLU A 73 4.77 -11.30 15.97
N GLN A 74 6.05 -11.17 15.59
CA GLN A 74 7.15 -11.00 16.55
C GLN A 74 7.02 -9.67 17.31
N LEU A 75 6.69 -8.58 16.61
CA LEU A 75 6.48 -7.27 17.22
C LEU A 75 5.24 -7.26 18.12
N ALA A 76 4.15 -7.91 17.70
CA ALA A 76 2.96 -8.07 18.51
C ALA A 76 3.21 -8.90 19.78
N ARG A 77 4.09 -9.90 19.72
CA ARG A 77 4.54 -10.64 20.92
C ARG A 77 5.41 -9.79 21.83
N GLN A 78 6.28 -8.96 21.27
CA GLN A 78 7.13 -8.04 22.02
C GLN A 78 6.31 -6.92 22.69
N GLN A 79 5.29 -6.41 22.01
CA GLN A 79 4.38 -5.39 22.54
C GLN A 79 3.31 -5.98 23.48
N GLY A 80 2.87 -7.22 23.22
CA GLY A 80 1.89 -7.94 24.02
C GLY A 80 2.41 -8.52 25.35
N GLY A 81 3.73 -8.40 25.61
CA GLY A 81 4.34 -8.81 26.89
C GLY A 81 4.41 -7.72 27.96
N GLY A 82 3.97 -6.49 27.67
CA GLY A 82 4.23 -5.31 28.51
C GLY A 82 3.08 -4.78 29.36
N GLN A 83 1.93 -5.46 29.44
CA GLN A 83 0.86 -5.04 30.36
C GLN A 83 1.01 -5.76 31.71
N ARG A 84 1.88 -5.23 32.58
CA ARG A 84 1.80 -5.28 34.08
C ARG A 84 3.10 -4.80 34.75
N GLN A 85 3.27 -3.48 34.87
CA GLN A 85 3.99 -2.74 35.93
C GLN A 85 4.08 -1.31 35.43
N GLY A 86 3.35 -0.34 35.97
CA GLY A 86 3.57 0.21 37.29
C GLY A 86 3.81 1.71 37.09
N GLU A 87 3.11 2.56 37.83
CA GLU A 87 3.47 3.96 37.99
C GLU A 87 4.96 4.07 38.38
N ALA A 88 5.82 4.49 37.45
CA ALA A 88 7.15 5.03 37.76
C ALA A 88 7.80 5.60 36.49
N GLY A 89 7.98 6.92 36.46
CA GLY A 89 9.04 7.61 35.72
C GLY A 89 8.99 7.52 34.19
N GLU A 90 8.56 8.60 33.53
CA GLU A 90 9.19 8.99 32.27
C GLU A 90 10.69 9.28 32.54
N GLU A 91 11.51 8.25 32.66
CA GLU A 91 12.95 8.36 32.46
C GLU A 91 13.16 8.62 30.97
N ARG A 92 13.01 9.90 30.58
CA ARG A 92 13.45 10.39 29.28
C ARG A 92 14.89 9.90 29.11
N ALA A 93 15.13 9.02 28.14
CA ALA A 93 16.48 8.59 27.81
C ALA A 93 17.33 9.85 27.59
N THR A 94 18.24 10.11 28.52
CA THR A 94 19.03 11.33 28.59
C THR A 94 20.47 10.91 28.46
N ASP A 95 21.22 11.58 27.58
CA ASP A 95 22.63 11.25 27.39
C ASP A 95 23.43 11.62 28.67
N PRO A 96 24.66 11.12 28.86
CA PRO A 96 25.44 11.41 30.06
C PRO A 96 25.78 12.90 30.26
N LEU A 97 25.49 13.76 29.27
CA LEU A 97 25.58 15.21 29.37
C LEU A 97 24.24 15.86 29.75
N GLY A 98 23.24 15.07 30.15
CA GLY A 98 21.95 15.58 30.59
C GLY A 98 21.06 16.07 29.45
N ARG A 99 21.39 15.79 28.18
CA ARG A 99 20.56 16.20 27.04
C ARG A 99 19.51 15.12 26.75
N PRO A 100 18.24 15.49 26.53
CA PRO A 100 17.22 14.51 26.16
C PRO A 100 17.60 13.89 24.81
N LEU A 101 17.73 12.56 24.73
CA LEU A 101 17.79 11.90 23.44
C LEU A 101 16.45 12.14 22.74
N PRO A 102 16.45 12.52 21.45
CA PRO A 102 15.21 12.60 20.69
C PRO A 102 14.57 11.20 20.66
N LEU A 103 13.53 11.03 21.46
CA LEU A 103 12.74 9.81 21.52
C LEU A 103 11.92 9.73 20.22
N GLY A 104 12.47 9.06 19.22
CA GLY A 104 11.73 8.64 18.03
C GLY A 104 11.29 9.76 17.09
N GLY A 105 11.88 9.77 15.89
CA GLY A 105 11.36 10.52 14.75
C GLY A 105 12.34 11.58 14.28
N MET A 106 13.01 11.30 13.17
CA MET A 106 13.48 12.37 12.29
C MET A 106 12.28 13.29 12.01
N ASP A 107 12.47 14.60 12.10
CA ASP A 107 11.43 15.57 11.75
C ASP A 107 11.12 15.45 10.25
N THR A 108 10.18 14.54 9.91
CA THR A 108 9.67 14.37 8.56
C THR A 108 8.72 15.48 8.17
N SER A 109 8.34 16.39 9.10
CA SER A 109 7.46 17.52 8.82
C SER A 109 8.07 18.49 7.79
N ARG A 110 9.40 18.48 7.64
CA ARG A 110 10.11 19.27 6.63
C ARG A 110 10.08 18.64 5.24
N VAL A 111 9.87 17.32 5.13
CA VAL A 111 9.90 16.60 3.86
C VAL A 111 8.50 16.04 3.60
N LYS A 112 7.73 16.74 2.77
CA LYS A 112 6.41 16.28 2.34
C LYS A 112 6.58 15.00 1.51
N ILE A 113 6.23 13.86 2.10
CA ILE A 113 6.12 12.59 1.38
C ILE A 113 4.86 12.69 0.50
N PRO A 114 4.98 12.53 -0.83
CA PRO A 114 3.83 12.60 -1.73
C PRO A 114 2.79 11.51 -1.41
N ASP A 115 1.52 11.84 -1.61
CA ASP A 115 0.42 10.90 -1.37
C ASP A 115 0.36 9.85 -2.49
N GLN A 116 -0.37 8.75 -2.28
CA GLN A 116 -0.57 7.72 -3.32
C GLN A 116 -1.22 8.30 -4.60
N SER A 117 -2.04 9.34 -4.47
CA SER A 117 -2.65 10.05 -5.59
C SER A 117 -1.61 10.85 -6.38
N ASP A 118 -0.64 11.47 -5.71
CA ASP A 118 0.44 12.23 -6.35
C ASP A 118 1.35 11.31 -7.16
N LEU A 119 1.63 10.11 -6.64
CA LEU A 119 2.41 9.09 -7.35
C LEU A 119 1.71 8.59 -8.62
N GLN A 120 0.39 8.41 -8.57
CA GLN A 120 -0.41 8.03 -9.74
C GLN A 120 -0.38 9.14 -10.80
N TRP A 121 -0.63 10.38 -10.39
CA TRP A 121 -0.59 11.53 -11.31
C TRP A 121 0.79 11.76 -11.93
N ALA A 122 1.87 11.64 -11.14
CA ALA A 122 3.23 11.73 -11.65
C ALA A 122 3.50 10.66 -12.72
N ARG A 123 2.96 9.45 -12.54
CA ARG A 123 3.10 8.37 -13.52
C ARG A 123 2.33 8.66 -14.81
N GLU A 124 1.10 9.14 -14.70
CA GLU A 124 0.30 9.56 -15.86
C GLU A 124 1.01 10.64 -16.68
N ILE A 125 1.62 11.63 -16.01
CA ILE A 125 2.40 12.67 -16.69
C ILE A 125 3.60 12.07 -17.42
N LEU A 126 4.37 11.22 -16.75
CA LEU A 126 5.56 10.62 -17.35
C LEU A 126 5.22 9.76 -18.57
N ASP A 127 4.11 9.04 -18.52
CA ASP A 127 3.65 8.21 -19.64
C ASP A 127 3.19 9.08 -20.82
N GLU A 128 2.48 10.19 -20.56
CA GLU A 128 2.12 11.15 -21.60
C GLU A 128 3.35 11.84 -22.20
N LEU A 129 4.35 12.23 -21.39
CA LEU A 129 5.61 12.80 -21.88
C LEU A 129 6.36 11.81 -22.76
N ARG A 130 6.47 10.53 -22.35
CA ARG A 130 7.12 9.48 -23.16
C ARG A 130 6.40 9.25 -24.48
N ARG A 131 5.07 9.21 -24.45
CA ARG A 131 4.25 9.10 -25.66
C ARG A 131 4.56 10.25 -26.61
N ARG A 132 4.56 11.49 -26.12
CA ARG A 132 4.82 12.69 -26.94
C ARG A 132 6.25 12.78 -27.46
N ALA A 133 7.23 12.29 -26.69
CA ALA A 133 8.62 12.21 -27.15
C ALA A 133 8.77 11.33 -28.42
N GLY A 134 7.95 10.28 -28.52
CA GLY A 134 7.91 9.37 -29.67
C GLY A 134 7.13 9.88 -30.88
N GLU A 135 6.36 10.96 -30.76
CA GLU A 135 5.57 11.53 -31.86
C GLU A 135 6.49 12.33 -32.82
N LEU A 136 7.00 11.66 -33.87
CA LEU A 136 7.91 12.25 -34.87
C LEU A 136 7.34 13.46 -35.62
N SER A 137 6.01 13.58 -35.68
CA SER A 137 5.30 14.70 -36.31
C SER A 137 5.38 15.99 -35.50
N ARG A 138 5.83 15.95 -34.23
CA ARG A 138 5.96 17.14 -33.41
C ARG A 138 7.16 18.00 -33.82
N PRO A 139 7.08 19.34 -33.66
CA PRO A 139 8.20 20.22 -33.88
C PRO A 139 9.45 19.80 -33.10
N PHE A 140 10.63 19.94 -33.71
CA PHE A 140 11.91 19.55 -33.10
C PHE A 140 12.14 20.19 -31.73
N LEU A 141 11.82 21.48 -31.59
CA LEU A 141 12.00 22.22 -30.34
C LEU A 141 11.15 21.65 -29.18
N GLU A 142 9.92 21.22 -29.47
CA GLU A 142 9.05 20.59 -28.47
C GLU A 142 9.59 19.22 -28.06
N ARG A 143 10.02 18.40 -29.03
CA ARG A 143 10.59 17.07 -28.75
C ARG A 143 11.85 17.18 -27.89
N ASP A 144 12.74 18.11 -28.21
CA ASP A 144 13.94 18.39 -27.42
C ASP A 144 13.61 18.86 -26.00
N TYR A 145 12.56 19.69 -25.83
CA TYR A 145 12.10 20.10 -24.52
C TYR A 145 11.57 18.93 -23.68
N ILE A 146 10.77 18.05 -24.29
CA ILE A 146 10.24 16.84 -23.64
C ILE A 146 11.37 15.88 -23.25
N ASP A 147 12.36 15.68 -24.14
CA ASP A 147 13.53 14.84 -23.84
C ASP A 147 14.34 15.39 -22.66
N ARG A 148 14.51 16.71 -22.57
CA ARG A 148 15.18 17.36 -21.42
C ARG A 148 14.40 17.17 -20.12
N LEU A 149 13.07 17.23 -20.16
CA LEU A 149 12.24 16.94 -18.99
C LEU A 149 12.40 15.49 -18.55
N LEU A 150 12.37 14.54 -19.48
CA LEU A 150 12.52 13.11 -19.19
C LEU A 150 13.92 12.71 -18.69
N ARG A 151 14.96 13.49 -18.96
CA ARG A 151 16.33 13.25 -18.45
C ARG A 151 16.55 13.78 -17.04
N ARG A 152 15.78 14.79 -16.63
CA ARG A 152 15.97 15.48 -15.35
C ARG A 152 15.33 14.75 -14.18
N PHE A 153 14.33 13.92 -14.45
CA PHE A 153 13.50 13.21 -13.47
C PHE A 153 13.47 11.72 -13.81
#